data_AF-A0A453HJF3-F1
#
_entry.id   AF-A0A453HJF3-F1
#
_cell.length_a   1.000
_cell.length_b   1.000
_cell.length_c   1.000
_cell.angle_alpha   90.00
_cell.angle_beta   90.00
_cell.angle_gamma   90.00
#
_symmetry.space_group_name_H-M   'P 1'
#
loop_
_entity.id
_entity.type
_entity.pdbx_description
1 polymer ?
#
loop_
_entity_poly.entity_id
_entity_poly.type
_entity_poly.pdbx_seq_one_letter_code
_entity_poly.pdbx_strand_id
1 'polypeptide(L)'
;MAGRGTDIILGGNPKMLAKEIVEDNVLPFLSHDTPDVETEGESTSHKGLSKIKLGPSSLALLAKAAIMAKYVHKSESNEWSFQKAKSAVMESIEMSNTIGLEKLQERVAEVTEMYPLCDAIALAYATVLKDCEIHCFDEGAEVKTL
;
A
#
# COMPACT_ATOMS: atom_id res chain seq x y z
N MET A 1 -27.88 -26.25 9.87
CA MET A 1 -26.47 -26.05 9.49
C MET A 1 -26.04 -24.69 10.00
N ALA A 2 -25.46 -24.62 11.19
CA ALA A 2 -24.82 -23.42 11.72
C ALA A 2 -23.35 -23.48 11.28
N GLY A 3 -23.08 -22.94 10.10
CA GLY A 3 -21.79 -23.06 9.41
C GLY A 3 -21.15 -21.70 9.27
N ARG A 4 -19.99 -21.56 9.92
CA ARG A 4 -19.00 -20.47 9.87
C ARG A 4 -19.40 -19.17 10.55
N GLY A 5 -18.56 -18.81 11.51
CA GLY A 5 -18.62 -17.58 12.26
C GLY A 5 -18.53 -16.36 11.35
N THR A 6 -19.07 -15.29 11.90
CA THR A 6 -19.09 -13.91 11.46
C THR A 6 -17.67 -13.35 11.29
N ASP A 7 -16.93 -13.82 10.28
CA ASP A 7 -15.71 -13.16 9.77
C ASP A 7 -16.04 -12.17 8.63
N ILE A 8 -17.29 -11.72 8.57
CA ILE A 8 -17.66 -10.60 7.70
C ILE A 8 -17.21 -9.35 8.44
N ILE A 9 -15.97 -8.91 8.18
CA ILE A 9 -15.51 -7.57 8.51
C ILE A 9 -16.43 -6.61 7.74
N LEU A 10 -17.55 -6.24 8.36
CA LEU A 10 -18.51 -5.26 7.85
C LEU A 10 -17.75 -3.97 7.51
N GLY A 11 -17.48 -3.75 6.22
CA GLY A 11 -16.78 -2.57 5.71
C GLY A 11 -15.35 -2.46 6.22
N GLY A 12 -14.45 -3.30 5.66
CA GLY A 12 -13.02 -3.33 6.01
C GLY A 12 -12.38 -1.95 6.19
N ASN A 13 -11.33 -1.84 7.01
CA ASN A 13 -10.61 -0.59 7.20
C ASN A 13 -9.83 -0.25 5.91
N PRO A 14 -10.29 0.69 5.06
CA PRO A 14 -9.70 0.89 3.73
C PRO A 14 -8.26 1.42 3.84
N LYS A 15 -7.92 2.14 4.91
CA LYS A 15 -6.56 2.61 5.17
C LYS A 15 -5.61 1.46 5.49
N MET A 16 -6.07 0.50 6.31
CA MET A 16 -5.29 -0.69 6.63
C MET A 16 -5.08 -1.56 5.39
N LEU A 17 -6.14 -1.78 4.60
CA LEU A 17 -6.08 -2.53 3.34
C LEU A 17 -5.13 -1.89 2.34
N ALA A 18 -5.26 -0.58 2.12
CA ALA A 18 -4.41 0.15 1.18
C ALA A 18 -2.94 0.13 1.60
N LYS A 19 -2.67 0.25 2.91
CA LYS A 19 -1.33 0.13 3.47
C LYS A 19 -0.74 -1.25 3.18
N GLU A 20 -1.46 -2.33 3.49
CA GLU A 20 -0.98 -3.71 3.30
C GLU A 20 -0.69 -3.99 1.80
N ILE A 21 -1.60 -3.56 0.90
CA ILE A 21 -1.39 -3.68 -0.54
C ILE A 21 -0.12 -2.96 -0.99
N VAL A 22 0.14 -1.75 -0.51
CA VAL A 22 1.35 -1.00 -0.86
C VAL A 22 2.60 -1.66 -0.28
N GLU A 23 2.57 -2.09 0.98
CA GLU A 23 3.68 -2.78 1.63
C GLU A 23 4.05 -4.07 0.87
N ASP A 24 3.06 -4.90 0.54
CA ASP A 24 3.25 -6.16 -0.21
C ASP A 24 3.86 -5.95 -1.61
N ASN A 25 3.54 -4.83 -2.26
CA ASN A 25 4.01 -4.54 -3.62
C ASN A 25 5.34 -3.77 -3.67
N VAL A 26 5.78 -3.16 -2.55
CA VAL A 26 6.95 -2.28 -2.53
C VAL A 26 8.08 -2.84 -1.66
N LEU A 27 7.78 -3.33 -0.45
CA LEU A 27 8.80 -3.79 0.50
C LEU A 27 9.73 -4.88 -0.05
N PRO A 28 9.24 -5.90 -0.81
CA PRO A 28 10.10 -6.94 -1.36
C PRO A 28 11.17 -6.44 -2.33
N PHE A 29 11.03 -5.20 -2.81
CA PHE A 29 11.97 -4.55 -3.71
C PHE A 29 12.91 -3.56 -3.02
N LEU A 30 12.64 -3.23 -1.74
CA LEU A 30 13.48 -2.37 -0.93
C LEU A 30 14.42 -3.19 -0.03
N SER A 31 13.93 -4.30 0.52
CA SER A 31 14.65 -5.14 1.48
C SER A 31 14.54 -6.63 1.14
N HIS A 32 15.62 -7.38 1.38
CA HIS A 32 15.67 -8.84 1.28
C HIS A 32 15.59 -9.54 2.65
N ASP A 33 15.54 -8.77 3.75
CA ASP A 33 15.45 -9.30 5.10
C ASP A 33 14.04 -9.87 5.34
N THR A 34 13.97 -11.06 5.94
CA THR A 34 12.70 -11.59 6.46
C THR A 34 12.25 -10.75 7.65
N PRO A 35 10.95 -10.42 7.77
CA PRO A 35 10.44 -9.66 8.92
C PRO A 35 10.83 -10.38 10.21
N ASP A 36 11.50 -9.65 11.11
CA ASP A 36 11.97 -10.19 12.38
C ASP A 36 10.77 -10.48 13.28
N VAL A 37 10.48 -11.78 13.44
CA VAL A 37 9.26 -12.31 14.07
C VAL A 37 9.18 -11.95 15.56
N GLU A 38 10.28 -11.51 16.18
CA GLU A 38 10.33 -11.21 17.61
C GLU A 38 9.89 -9.79 17.99
N THR A 39 9.83 -8.84 17.04
CA THR A 39 9.41 -7.44 17.31
C THR A 39 8.07 -7.06 16.66
N GLU A 40 7.59 -7.84 15.70
CA GLU A 40 6.37 -7.56 14.95
C GLU A 40 5.23 -8.44 15.47
N GLY A 41 4.52 -7.95 16.49
CA GLY A 41 3.27 -8.55 16.94
C GLY A 41 2.38 -8.85 15.73
N GLU A 42 2.07 -10.14 15.55
CA GLU A 42 1.35 -10.71 14.40
C GLU A 42 1.53 -9.92 13.11
N SER A 43 2.54 -10.29 12.32
CA SER A 43 2.45 -10.13 10.88
C SER A 43 1.21 -10.90 10.41
N THR A 44 0.05 -10.26 10.49
CA THR A 44 -1.16 -10.66 9.81
C THR A 44 -0.86 -10.43 8.34
N SER A 45 -0.05 -11.31 7.76
CA SER A 45 -0.20 -11.64 6.35
C SER A 45 -1.62 -12.14 6.26
N HIS A 46 -2.55 -11.22 6.01
CA HIS A 46 -3.90 -11.56 5.65
C HIS A 46 -3.79 -12.05 4.20
N LYS A 47 -3.18 -13.23 4.03
CA LYS A 47 -3.03 -13.97 2.77
C LYS A 47 -4.40 -14.39 2.19
N GLY A 48 -5.48 -13.91 2.79
CA GLY A 48 -6.85 -13.99 2.36
C GLY A 48 -7.58 -12.64 2.39
N LEU A 49 -6.88 -11.50 2.27
CA LEU A 49 -7.56 -10.25 1.91
C LEU A 49 -8.28 -10.51 0.59
N SER A 50 -9.60 -10.48 0.71
CA SER A 50 -10.56 -10.60 -0.38
C SER A 50 -10.05 -9.82 -1.59
N LYS A 51 -9.95 -10.52 -2.71
CA LYS A 51 -10.01 -10.10 -4.13
C LYS A 51 -10.41 -8.62 -4.42
N ILE A 52 -9.74 -7.62 -3.82
CA ILE A 52 -9.99 -6.21 -4.14
C ILE A 52 -9.56 -6.02 -5.58
N LYS A 53 -10.51 -5.66 -6.43
CA LYS A 53 -10.23 -5.38 -7.82
C LYS A 53 -9.71 -3.96 -7.94
N LEU A 54 -8.39 -3.82 -7.90
CA LEU A 54 -7.73 -2.54 -8.11
C LEU A 54 -7.99 -2.02 -9.53
N GLY A 55 -8.17 -0.70 -9.64
CA GLY A 55 -8.27 0.00 -10.91
C GLY A 55 -6.93 0.01 -11.66
N PRO A 56 -6.96 0.27 -12.98
CA PRO A 56 -5.74 0.30 -13.81
C PRO A 56 -4.75 1.38 -13.34
N SER A 57 -5.23 2.52 -12.84
CA SER A 57 -4.39 3.60 -12.30
C SER A 57 -3.60 3.14 -11.07
N SER A 58 -4.27 2.49 -10.11
CA SER A 58 -3.65 1.95 -8.89
C SER A 58 -2.60 0.88 -9.23
N LEU A 59 -2.93 -0.04 -10.16
CA LEU A 59 -1.99 -1.05 -10.65
C LEU A 59 -0.76 -0.43 -11.32
N ALA A 60 -0.96 0.59 -12.17
CA ALA A 60 0.14 1.28 -12.86
C ALA A 60 1.05 2.03 -11.86
N LEU A 61 0.47 2.67 -10.85
CA LEU A 61 1.21 3.41 -9.83
C LEU A 61 1.95 2.48 -8.87
N LEU A 62 1.36 1.35 -8.47
CA LEU A 62 2.05 0.30 -7.72
C LEU A 62 3.24 -0.25 -8.51
N ALA A 63 3.05 -0.55 -9.80
CA ALA A 63 4.14 -1.00 -10.66
C ALA A 63 5.25 0.06 -10.78
N LYS A 64 4.88 1.35 -10.91
CA LYS A 64 5.83 2.46 -10.90
C LYS A 64 6.62 2.50 -9.58
N ALA A 65 5.94 2.47 -8.44
CA ALA A 65 6.59 2.46 -7.12
C ALA A 65 7.53 1.26 -6.94
N ALA A 66 7.13 0.06 -7.38
CA ALA A 66 7.97 -1.13 -7.35
C ALA A 66 9.23 -1.01 -8.21
N ILE A 67 9.12 -0.45 -9.42
CA ILE A 67 10.29 -0.20 -10.29
C ILE A 67 11.25 0.80 -9.63
N MET A 68 10.71 1.85 -9.01
CA MET A 68 11.49 2.88 -8.32
C MET A 68 12.20 2.30 -7.10
N ALA A 69 11.52 1.45 -6.33
CA ALA A 69 12.11 0.73 -5.21
C ALA A 69 13.31 -0.13 -5.64
N LYS A 70 13.14 -0.91 -6.72
CA LYS A 70 14.25 -1.69 -7.32
C LYS A 70 15.43 -0.82 -7.73
N TYR A 71 15.17 0.39 -8.24
CA TYR A 71 16.22 1.30 -8.67
C TYR A 71 16.98 1.87 -7.47
N VAL A 72 16.27 2.40 -6.47
CA VAL A 72 16.87 2.95 -5.24
C VAL A 72 17.75 1.91 -4.54
N HIS A 73 17.24 0.68 -4.42
CA HIS A 73 18.00 -0.44 -3.85
C HIS A 73 19.31 -0.69 -4.61
N LYS A 74 19.28 -0.68 -5.95
CA LYS A 74 20.50 -0.86 -6.78
C LYS A 74 21.46 0.33 -6.71
N SER A 75 20.94 1.56 -6.63
CA SER A 75 21.76 2.77 -6.67
C SER A 75 22.45 3.09 -5.35
N GLU A 76 21.86 2.74 -4.20
CA GLU A 76 22.42 3.09 -2.88
C GLU A 76 23.55 2.15 -2.42
N SER A 77 23.89 1.09 -3.18
CA SER A 77 24.95 0.11 -2.84
C SER A 77 24.84 -0.52 -1.44
N ASN A 78 23.68 -0.36 -0.80
CA ASN A 78 23.42 -0.70 0.59
C ASN A 78 22.00 -1.28 0.65
N GLU A 79 21.87 -2.55 1.04
CA GLU A 79 20.58 -3.19 1.24
C GLU A 79 19.85 -2.45 2.38
N TRP A 80 18.64 -1.96 2.12
CA TRP A 80 17.85 -1.37 3.20
C TRP A 80 17.45 -2.50 4.15
N SER A 81 17.67 -2.27 5.46
CA SER A 81 17.06 -3.13 6.47
C SER A 81 15.54 -3.08 6.33
N PHE A 82 14.87 -4.17 6.70
CA PHE A 82 13.41 -4.23 6.66
C PHE A 82 12.76 -3.05 7.38
N GLN A 83 13.30 -2.66 8.54
CA GLN A 83 12.82 -1.52 9.32
C GLN A 83 12.99 -0.19 8.58
N LYS A 84 14.13 0.06 7.91
CA LYS A 84 14.31 1.27 7.09
C LYS A 84 13.29 1.33 5.96
N ALA A 85 13.06 0.21 5.27
CA ALA A 85 12.09 0.12 4.19
C ALA A 85 10.66 0.38 4.68
N LYS A 86 10.28 -0.24 5.79
CA LYS A 86 8.96 -0.05 6.42
C LYS A 86 8.74 1.39 6.87
N SER A 87 9.73 2.02 7.51
CA SER A 87 9.69 3.43 7.88
C SER A 87 9.50 4.34 6.66
N ALA A 88 10.25 4.12 5.58
CA ALA A 88 10.13 4.92 4.37
C ALA A 88 8.74 4.80 3.70
N VAL A 89 8.15 3.60 3.68
CA VAL A 89 6.78 3.40 3.21
C VAL A 89 5.79 4.14 4.12
N MET A 90 5.95 4.05 5.44
CA MET A 90 5.07 4.74 6.40
C MET A 90 5.12 6.26 6.25
N GLU A 91 6.32 6.83 6.14
CA GLU A 91 6.52 8.27 5.93
C GLU A 91 5.86 8.74 4.62
N SER A 92 5.94 7.91 3.57
CA SER A 92 5.28 8.19 2.28
C SER A 92 3.75 8.16 2.41
N ILE A 93 3.21 7.23 3.20
CA ILE A 93 1.77 7.15 3.49
C ILE A 93 1.32 8.37 4.30
N GLU A 94 2.07 8.77 5.33
CA GLU A 94 1.78 9.98 6.11
C GLU A 94 1.81 11.24 5.24
N MET A 95 2.82 11.36 4.38
CA MET A 95 2.92 12.43 3.40
C MET A 95 1.69 12.46 2.47
N SER A 96 1.21 11.31 2.02
CA SER A 96 0.03 11.25 1.15
C SER A 96 -1.23 11.83 1.81
N ASN A 97 -1.39 11.59 3.12
CA ASN A 97 -2.53 12.06 3.90
C ASN A 97 -2.48 13.58 4.17
N THR A 98 -1.30 14.18 4.16
CA THR A 98 -1.12 15.62 4.42
C THR A 98 -1.20 16.46 3.14
N ILE A 99 -0.63 15.99 2.03
CA ILE A 99 -0.56 16.73 0.76
C ILE A 99 -1.85 16.58 -0.05
N GLY A 100 -2.50 15.41 0.00
CA GLY A 100 -3.67 15.09 -0.82
C GLY A 100 -3.31 14.74 -2.27
N LEU A 101 -4.20 14.00 -2.94
CA LEU A 101 -3.90 13.37 -4.24
C LEU A 101 -3.56 14.37 -5.35
N GLU A 102 -4.31 15.46 -5.47
CA GLU A 102 -4.15 16.44 -6.56
C GLU A 102 -2.76 17.11 -6.49
N LYS A 103 -2.37 17.57 -5.31
CA LYS A 103 -1.04 18.18 -5.08
C LYS A 103 0.10 17.17 -5.22
N LEU A 104 -0.11 15.89 -4.87
CA LEU A 104 0.88 14.84 -5.12
C LEU A 104 1.08 14.63 -6.62
N GLN A 105 0.02 14.67 -7.41
CA GLN A 105 0.11 14.56 -8.87
C GLN A 105 0.86 15.74 -9.49
N GLU A 106 0.58 16.96 -9.02
CA GLU A 106 1.32 18.17 -9.41
C GLU A 106 2.81 18.04 -9.08
N ARG A 107 3.15 17.67 -7.84
CA ARG A 107 4.54 17.46 -7.42
C ARG A 107 5.25 16.43 -8.29
N VAL A 108 4.62 15.28 -8.56
CA VAL A 108 5.20 14.24 -9.42
C VAL A 108 5.38 14.71 -10.87
N ALA A 109 4.54 15.61 -11.36
CA ALA A 109 4.67 16.18 -12.70
C ALA A 109 5.79 17.24 -12.78
N GLU A 110 6.07 17.95 -11.69
CA GLU A 110 7.12 18.96 -11.58
C GLU A 110 8.52 18.37 -11.34
N VAL A 111 8.62 17.18 -10.75
CA VAL A 111 9.92 16.52 -10.52
C VAL A 111 10.51 16.03 -11.84
N THR A 112 11.46 16.82 -12.38
CA THR A 112 12.17 16.56 -13.63
C THR A 112 13.52 15.86 -13.45
N GLU A 113 14.12 15.95 -12.26
CA GLU A 113 15.39 15.30 -11.94
C GLU A 113 15.32 14.59 -10.58
N MET A 114 15.78 13.33 -10.58
CA MET A 114 15.77 12.38 -9.46
C MET A 114 14.40 11.77 -9.14
N TYR A 115 14.30 10.48 -9.41
CA TYR A 115 13.15 9.61 -9.20
C TYR A 115 12.72 9.57 -7.71
N PRO A 116 11.63 10.27 -7.30
CA PRO A 116 11.28 10.36 -5.89
C PRO A 116 10.47 9.13 -5.47
N LEU A 117 11.15 8.15 -4.88
CA LEU A 117 10.52 6.92 -4.37
C LEU A 117 9.35 7.23 -3.43
N CYS A 118 9.52 8.18 -2.50
CA CYS A 118 8.49 8.51 -1.53
C CYS A 118 7.23 9.11 -2.19
N ASP A 119 7.37 10.00 -3.18
CA ASP A 119 6.22 10.54 -3.89
C ASP A 119 5.52 9.45 -4.73
N ALA A 120 6.28 8.51 -5.31
CA ALA A 120 5.71 7.38 -6.04
C ALA A 120 4.90 6.44 -5.12
N ILE A 121 5.41 6.13 -3.93
CA ILE A 121 4.71 5.34 -2.91
C ILE A 121 3.47 6.11 -2.41
N ALA A 122 3.61 7.40 -2.10
CA ALA A 122 2.51 8.24 -1.64
C ALA A 122 1.35 8.29 -2.66
N LEU A 123 1.68 8.44 -3.94
CA LEU A 123 0.69 8.48 -5.02
C LEU A 123 0.02 7.10 -5.25
N ALA A 124 0.79 6.01 -5.16
CA ALA A 124 0.25 4.66 -5.22
C ALA A 124 -0.71 4.39 -4.06
N TYR A 125 -0.32 4.73 -2.83
CA TYR A 125 -1.20 4.59 -1.66
C TYR A 125 -2.48 5.40 -1.80
N ALA A 126 -2.39 6.68 -2.19
CA ALA A 126 -3.56 7.54 -2.30
C ALA A 126 -4.58 7.06 -3.35
N THR A 127 -4.12 6.40 -4.42
CA THR A 127 -4.99 5.81 -5.45
C THR A 127 -5.56 4.47 -5.03
N VAL A 128 -4.74 3.58 -4.44
CA VAL A 128 -5.20 2.31 -3.86
C VAL A 128 -6.23 2.56 -2.76
N LEU A 129 -6.03 3.57 -1.91
CA LEU A 129 -6.98 3.94 -0.86
C LEU A 129 -8.38 4.22 -1.41
N LYS A 130 -8.48 4.93 -2.54
CA LYS A 130 -9.77 5.18 -3.19
C LYS A 130 -10.44 3.89 -3.65
N ASP A 131 -9.68 2.97 -4.24
CA ASP A 131 -10.20 1.67 -4.65
C ASP A 131 -10.67 0.85 -3.44
N CYS A 132 -9.92 0.88 -2.34
CA CYS A 132 -10.30 0.24 -1.09
C CYS A 132 -11.55 0.88 -0.46
N GLU A 133 -11.68 2.21 -0.47
CA GLU A 133 -12.86 2.93 0.02
C GLU A 133 -14.12 2.55 -0.77
N ILE A 134 -14.03 2.49 -2.10
CA ILE A 134 -15.13 2.06 -2.98
C ILE A 134 -15.50 0.61 -2.67
N HIS A 135 -14.50 -0.29 -2.62
CA HIS A 135 -14.74 -1.70 -2.33
C HIS A 135 -15.43 -1.92 -0.97
N CYS A 136 -14.92 -1.30 0.09
CA CYS A 136 -15.50 -1.41 1.42
C CYS A 136 -16.91 -0.81 1.50
N PHE A 137 -17.18 0.25 0.72
CA PHE A 137 -18.52 0.83 0.61
C PHE A 137 -19.49 -0.13 -0.07
N ASP A 138 -19.09 -0.74 -1.20
CA ASP A 138 -19.91 -1.67 -1.97
C ASP A 138 -20.22 -2.95 -1.19
N GLU A 139 -19.22 -3.55 -0.53
CA GLU A 139 -19.42 -4.70 0.36
C GLU A 139 -20.40 -4.36 1.50
N GLY A 140 -20.23 -3.17 2.11
CA GLY A 140 -21.13 -2.70 3.16
C GLY A 140 -22.57 -2.43 2.66
N ALA A 141 -22.75 -2.07 1.39
CA ALA A 141 -24.07 -1.89 0.78
C ALA A 141 -24.74 -3.24 0.47
N GLU A 142 -23.99 -4.21 -0.06
CA GLU A 142 -24.49 -5.56 -0.38
C GLU A 142 -24.94 -6.32 0.88
N VAL A 143 -24.24 -6.17 2.00
CA VAL A 143 -24.66 -6.79 3.27
C VAL A 143 -25.95 -6.17 3.82
N LYS A 144 -26.21 -4.88 3.57
CA LYS A 144 -27.45 -4.21 4.03
C LYS A 144 -28.68 -4.62 3.24
N THR A 145 -28.52 -5.26 2.09
CA THR A 145 -29.63 -5.70 1.23
C THR A 145 -29.98 -7.18 1.40
N LEU A 146 -29.27 -7.91 2.29
CA LEU A 146 -29.53 -9.29 2.71
C LEU A 146 -30.43 -9.34 3.96
#